data_AF-A0A3Q1GIW5-F1
#
_entry.id   AF-A0A3Q1GIW5-F1
#
_cell.length_a   1.000
_cell.length_b   1.000
_cell.length_c   1.000
_cell.angle_alpha   90.00
_cell.angle_beta   90.00
_cell.angle_gamma   90.00
#
_symmetry.space_group_name_H-M   'P 1'
#
loop_
_entity.id
_entity.type
_entity.pdbx_description
1 polymer ?
#
loop_
_entity_poly.entity_id
_entity_poly.type
_entity_poly.pdbx_seq_one_letter_code
_entity_poly.pdbx_strand_id
1 'polypeptide(L)'
;MTDQEKEIAASAYEAFSAGQYDESLKHLDALQEVNKEDYKITMNRAVVEFYKSDQTTTGMLKQTLMAMKNQVHTSAEDVDGLDDVENNLLYYNQAIIHYHLRQYSEAISIGEKLYQFLEPFEEKFAQAVCFLLVDLYLLTFQPEKSLHLLAVLEKLSVQGSNKNGKGENNSSNKEGANQKAEFAAVIEAAKSKIHQYKVRAYIQMKSSKACKREIKSVMNTAGNSAPSLFLKSNFEYLRGNYRKAVKLLNSSNIAENVFTALLDFCKF
;
A
#
# COMPACT_ATOMS: atom_id res chain seq x y z
N MET A 1 6.99 -24.10 2.81
CA MET A 1 8.12 -23.16 2.79
C MET A 1 9.13 -23.59 3.85
N THR A 2 10.36 -23.88 3.44
CA THR A 2 11.47 -24.29 4.32
C THR A 2 12.14 -23.08 4.96
N ASP A 3 12.87 -23.28 6.07
CA ASP A 3 13.60 -22.18 6.72
C ASP A 3 14.66 -21.57 5.80
N GLN A 4 15.25 -22.40 4.93
CA GLN A 4 16.20 -21.96 3.91
C GLN A 4 15.56 -21.05 2.85
N GLU A 5 14.34 -21.38 2.38
CA GLU A 5 13.60 -20.54 1.44
C GLU A 5 13.24 -19.17 2.06
N LYS A 6 12.85 -19.16 3.35
CA LYS A 6 12.55 -17.93 4.08
C LYS A 6 13.76 -17.02 4.22
N GLU A 7 14.92 -17.59 4.52
CA GLU A 7 16.16 -16.83 4.67
C GLU A 7 16.58 -16.18 3.34
N ILE A 8 16.55 -16.95 2.25
CA ILE A 8 16.87 -16.43 0.90
C ILE A 8 15.88 -15.34 0.48
N ALA A 9 14.58 -15.53 0.75
CA ALA A 9 13.55 -14.53 0.46
C ALA A 9 13.76 -13.24 1.29
N ALA A 10 14.13 -13.36 2.56
CA ALA A 10 14.46 -12.22 3.42
C ALA A 10 15.69 -11.46 2.90
N SER A 11 16.75 -12.16 2.50
CA SER A 11 17.94 -11.52 1.90
C SER A 11 17.61 -10.82 0.58
N ALA A 12 16.77 -11.41 -0.28
CA ALA A 12 16.31 -10.78 -1.51
C ALA A 12 15.57 -9.46 -1.23
N TYR A 13 14.74 -9.44 -0.18
CA TYR A 13 13.98 -8.27 0.25
C TYR A 13 14.87 -7.18 0.84
N GLU A 14 15.83 -7.53 1.69
CA GLU A 14 16.77 -6.58 2.28
C GLU A 14 17.61 -5.89 1.21
N ALA A 15 18.15 -6.66 0.26
CA ALA A 15 18.90 -6.13 -0.88
C ALA A 15 18.03 -5.20 -1.74
N PHE A 16 16.78 -5.56 -2.02
CA PHE A 16 15.85 -4.69 -2.75
C PHE A 16 15.58 -3.38 -2.00
N SER A 17 15.33 -3.47 -0.69
CA SER A 17 15.05 -2.31 0.17
C SER A 17 16.26 -1.37 0.28
N ALA A 18 17.48 -1.91 0.19
CA ALA A 18 18.72 -1.17 0.14
C ALA A 18 19.04 -0.57 -1.25
N GLY A 19 18.23 -0.83 -2.27
CA GLY A 19 18.46 -0.42 -3.66
C GLY A 19 19.53 -1.25 -4.39
N GLN A 20 19.96 -2.37 -3.80
CA GLN A 20 20.94 -3.30 -4.36
C GLN A 20 20.22 -4.31 -5.27
N TYR A 21 19.70 -3.84 -6.41
CA TYR A 21 18.85 -4.65 -7.29
C TYR A 21 19.57 -5.88 -7.87
N ASP A 22 20.86 -5.78 -8.20
CA ASP A 22 21.64 -6.91 -8.70
C ASP A 22 21.80 -8.04 -7.67
N GLU A 23 21.92 -7.67 -6.39
CA GLU A 23 22.04 -8.63 -5.29
C GLU A 23 20.69 -9.27 -4.99
N SER A 24 19.62 -8.48 -5.01
CA SER A 24 18.24 -8.98 -4.91
C SER A 24 17.90 -10.00 -6.01
N LEU A 25 18.28 -9.73 -7.26
CA LEU A 25 18.09 -10.67 -8.37
C LEU A 25 18.83 -12.00 -8.15
N LYS A 26 20.07 -11.97 -7.65
CA LYS A 26 20.83 -13.19 -7.35
C LYS A 26 20.14 -14.06 -6.30
N HIS A 27 19.60 -13.43 -5.25
CA HIS A 27 18.85 -14.15 -4.23
C HIS A 27 17.55 -14.75 -4.80
N LEU A 28 16.84 -14.02 -5.68
CA LEU A 28 15.65 -14.53 -6.35
C LEU A 28 15.97 -15.69 -7.31
N ASP A 29 17.07 -15.63 -8.05
CA ASP A 29 17.50 -16.74 -8.92
C ASP A 29 17.84 -17.99 -8.09
N ALA A 30 18.54 -17.81 -6.95
CA ALA A 30 18.81 -18.91 -6.02
C ALA A 30 17.51 -19.50 -5.45
N LEU A 31 16.51 -18.67 -5.16
CA LEU A 31 15.20 -19.10 -4.67
C LEU A 31 14.42 -19.87 -5.75
N GLN A 32 14.50 -19.44 -7.01
CA GLN A 32 13.84 -20.10 -8.15
C GLN A 32 14.38 -21.51 -8.39
N GLU A 33 15.68 -21.75 -8.16
CA GLU A 33 16.27 -23.08 -8.28
C GLU A 33 15.76 -24.06 -7.21
N VAL A 34 15.49 -23.55 -6.01
CA VAL A 34 14.95 -24.34 -4.89
C VAL A 34 13.44 -24.56 -5.06
N ASN A 35 12.72 -23.55 -5.56
CA ASN A 35 11.27 -23.57 -5.72
C ASN A 35 10.86 -23.14 -7.14
N LYS A 36 10.89 -24.10 -8.07
CA LYS A 36 10.75 -23.86 -9.51
C LYS A 36 9.35 -23.45 -9.96
N GLU A 37 8.32 -23.74 -9.16
CA GLU A 37 6.92 -23.51 -9.52
C GLU A 37 6.31 -22.27 -8.87
N ASP A 38 7.06 -21.55 -8.02
CA ASP A 38 6.53 -20.39 -7.31
C ASP A 38 6.50 -19.13 -8.20
N TYR A 39 5.29 -18.79 -8.64
CA TYR A 39 5.00 -17.61 -9.43
C TYR A 39 5.39 -16.29 -8.73
N LYS A 40 5.45 -16.27 -7.39
CA LYS A 40 5.83 -15.08 -6.62
C LYS A 40 7.27 -14.68 -6.89
N ILE A 41 8.15 -15.65 -7.11
CA ILE A 41 9.57 -15.39 -7.39
C ILE A 41 9.71 -14.69 -8.75
N THR A 42 9.03 -15.21 -9.78
CA THR A 42 9.02 -14.60 -11.12
C THR A 42 8.41 -13.19 -11.07
N MET A 43 7.37 -12.98 -10.26
CA MET A 43 6.74 -11.67 -10.11
C MET A 43 7.67 -10.67 -9.39
N ASN A 44 8.27 -11.07 -8.27
CA ASN A 44 9.25 -10.27 -7.55
C ASN A 44 10.42 -9.89 -8.46
N ARG A 45 10.90 -10.83 -9.28
CA ARG A 45 11.99 -10.56 -10.22
C ARG A 45 11.64 -9.49 -11.26
N ALA A 46 10.44 -9.55 -11.83
CA ALA A 46 9.96 -8.52 -12.76
C ALA A 46 9.87 -7.12 -12.12
N VAL A 47 9.52 -7.06 -10.83
CA VAL A 47 9.52 -5.81 -10.06
C VAL A 47 10.95 -5.31 -9.83
N VAL A 48 11.87 -6.18 -9.42
CA VAL A 48 13.28 -5.80 -9.25
C VAL A 48 13.89 -5.30 -10.57
N GLU A 49 13.64 -5.98 -11.69
CA GLU A 49 14.10 -5.55 -13.02
C GLU A 49 13.50 -4.20 -13.42
N PHE A 50 12.23 -3.96 -13.10
CA PHE A 50 11.57 -2.67 -13.33
C PHE A 50 12.27 -1.54 -12.56
N TYR A 51 12.53 -1.72 -11.27
CA TYR A 51 13.22 -0.73 -10.46
C TYR A 51 14.68 -0.53 -10.86
N LYS A 52 15.38 -1.61 -11.22
CA LYS A 52 16.75 -1.57 -11.75
C LYS A 52 16.85 -0.76 -13.05
N SER A 53 15.79 -0.75 -13.86
CA SER A 53 15.74 -0.02 -15.12
C SER A 53 15.34 1.46 -14.99
N ASP A 54 15.40 2.03 -13.78
CA ASP A 54 14.84 3.35 -13.46
C ASP A 54 13.38 3.47 -13.91
N GLN A 55 12.61 2.38 -13.79
CA GLN A 55 11.18 2.31 -14.11
C GLN A 55 10.85 2.52 -15.60
N THR A 56 11.82 2.32 -16.51
CA THR A 56 11.64 2.49 -17.96
C THR A 56 11.03 1.27 -18.65
N THR A 57 11.14 0.08 -18.06
CA THR A 57 10.70 -1.21 -18.64
C THR A 57 9.22 -1.52 -18.38
N THR A 58 8.34 -0.51 -18.36
CA THR A 58 6.91 -0.68 -18.04
C THR A 58 6.20 -1.69 -18.95
N GLY A 59 6.61 -1.82 -20.21
CA GLY A 59 6.04 -2.78 -21.17
C GLY A 59 6.34 -4.24 -20.81
N MET A 60 7.57 -4.52 -20.38
CA MET A 60 8.00 -5.85 -19.95
C MET A 60 7.32 -6.25 -18.65
N LEU A 61 7.29 -5.34 -17.67
CA LEU A 61 6.53 -5.54 -16.43
C LEU A 61 5.06 -5.84 -16.75
N LYS A 62 4.42 -5.03 -17.61
CA LYS A 62 3.04 -5.26 -18.04
C LYS A 62 2.83 -6.63 -18.67
N GLN A 63 3.74 -7.08 -19.53
CA GLN A 63 3.65 -8.38 -20.18
C GLN A 63 3.76 -9.53 -19.17
N THR A 64 4.72 -9.45 -18.26
CA THR A 64 4.89 -10.45 -17.19
C THR A 64 3.66 -10.48 -16.28
N LEU A 65 3.14 -9.32 -15.87
CA LEU A 65 1.93 -9.21 -15.05
C LEU A 65 0.68 -9.74 -15.78
N MET A 66 0.57 -9.54 -17.10
CA MET A 66 -0.52 -10.10 -17.91
C MET A 66 -0.41 -11.62 -18.09
N ALA A 67 0.80 -12.15 -18.27
CA ALA A 67 1.02 -13.60 -18.31
C ALA A 67 0.62 -14.25 -16.98
N MET A 68 0.95 -13.61 -15.86
CA MET A 68 0.53 -14.04 -14.53
C MET A 68 -0.99 -13.96 -14.34
N LYS A 69 -1.64 -12.87 -14.81
CA LYS A 69 -3.11 -12.76 -14.78
C LYS A 69 -3.76 -14.01 -15.39
N ASN A 70 -3.24 -14.51 -16.51
CA ASN A 70 -3.80 -15.68 -17.19
C ASN A 70 -3.55 -16.98 -16.42
N GLN A 71 -2.38 -17.16 -15.81
CA GLN A 71 -2.11 -18.34 -14.96
C GLN A 71 -3.02 -18.38 -13.73
N VAL A 72 -3.28 -17.22 -13.12
CA VAL A 72 -4.16 -17.04 -11.95
C VAL A 72 -5.65 -17.11 -12.31
N HIS A 73 -6.04 -16.74 -13.54
CA HIS A 73 -7.43 -16.91 -14.00
C HIS A 73 -7.80 -18.38 -14.16
N THR A 74 -6.85 -19.24 -14.58
CA THR A 74 -7.08 -20.70 -14.66
C THR A 74 -7.40 -21.35 -13.32
N SER A 75 -7.03 -20.73 -12.19
CA SER A 75 -7.40 -21.20 -10.84
C SER A 75 -8.64 -20.52 -10.25
N ALA A 76 -9.29 -19.60 -10.99
CA ALA A 76 -10.38 -18.76 -10.50
C ALA A 76 -11.72 -18.95 -11.23
N GLU A 77 -11.78 -19.85 -12.23
CA GLU A 77 -13.03 -20.20 -12.93
C GLU A 77 -13.90 -21.22 -12.17
N ASP A 78 -13.43 -21.77 -11.04
CA ASP A 78 -14.30 -22.43 -10.06
C ASP A 78 -14.96 -21.36 -9.16
N VAL A 79 -16.04 -20.82 -9.71
CA VAL A 79 -17.01 -19.93 -9.11
C VAL A 79 -17.74 -20.63 -7.95
N ASP A 80 -17.09 -20.71 -6.77
CA ASP A 80 -17.75 -20.69 -5.45
C ASP A 80 -16.76 -20.68 -4.26
N GLY A 81 -15.46 -20.95 -4.49
CA GLY A 81 -14.47 -21.09 -3.42
C GLY A 81 -13.73 -19.80 -3.06
N LEU A 82 -14.34 -18.91 -2.28
CA LEU A 82 -13.58 -17.97 -1.43
C LEU A 82 -13.13 -18.63 -0.11
N ASP A 83 -13.24 -19.96 -0.01
CA ASP A 83 -12.80 -20.75 1.15
C ASP A 83 -11.27 -20.85 1.27
N ASP A 84 -10.51 -20.52 0.21
CA ASP A 84 -9.05 -20.53 0.26
C ASP A 84 -8.51 -19.18 0.76
N VAL A 85 -8.49 -19.04 2.08
CA VAL A 85 -7.74 -17.98 2.79
C VAL A 85 -6.26 -17.93 2.34
N GLU A 86 -5.74 -19.02 1.76
CA GLU A 86 -4.39 -19.12 1.20
C GLU A 86 -4.17 -18.24 -0.06
N ASN A 87 -5.22 -17.88 -0.81
CA ASN A 87 -5.10 -17.17 -2.08
C ASN A 87 -5.35 -15.65 -1.99
N ASN A 88 -5.53 -15.09 -0.79
CA ASN A 88 -5.83 -13.66 -0.60
C ASN A 88 -4.73 -12.73 -1.15
N LEU A 89 -3.46 -13.11 -0.98
CA LEU A 89 -2.32 -12.37 -1.53
C LEU A 89 -2.33 -12.39 -3.06
N LEU A 90 -2.75 -13.50 -3.66
CA LEU A 90 -2.85 -13.64 -5.11
C LEU A 90 -3.90 -12.70 -5.69
N TYR A 91 -5.07 -12.66 -5.07
CA TYR A 91 -6.13 -11.71 -5.42
C TYR A 91 -5.70 -10.26 -5.22
N TYR A 92 -5.01 -9.95 -4.12
CA TYR A 92 -4.50 -8.60 -3.88
C TYR A 92 -3.52 -8.17 -4.97
N ASN A 93 -2.57 -9.05 -5.32
CA ASN A 93 -1.62 -8.83 -6.40
C ASN A 93 -2.33 -8.65 -7.75
N GLN A 94 -3.38 -9.43 -8.02
CA GLN A 94 -4.21 -9.25 -9.21
C GLN A 94 -4.90 -7.86 -9.23
N ALA A 95 -5.43 -7.41 -8.08
CA ALA A 95 -6.03 -6.08 -7.98
C ALA A 95 -5.00 -4.96 -8.22
N ILE A 96 -3.76 -5.11 -7.74
CA ILE A 96 -2.65 -4.18 -8.00
C ILE A 96 -2.29 -4.15 -9.49
N ILE A 97 -2.22 -5.31 -10.15
CA ILE A 97 -2.00 -5.39 -11.61
C ILE A 97 -3.09 -4.59 -12.34
N HIS A 98 -4.35 -4.85 -12.03
CA HIS A 98 -5.48 -4.13 -12.63
C HIS A 98 -5.41 -2.62 -12.35
N TYR A 99 -5.03 -2.21 -11.14
CA TYR A 99 -4.82 -0.81 -10.76
C TYR A 99 -3.77 -0.13 -11.67
N HIS A 100 -2.61 -0.76 -11.87
CA HIS A 100 -1.56 -0.21 -12.74
C HIS A 100 -1.96 -0.21 -14.21
N LEU A 101 -2.73 -1.21 -14.65
CA LEU A 101 -3.30 -1.30 -16.00
C LEU A 101 -4.45 -0.33 -16.27
N ARG A 102 -4.84 0.52 -15.29
CA ARG A 102 -6.00 1.43 -15.37
C ARG A 102 -7.35 0.69 -15.51
N GLN A 103 -7.38 -0.60 -15.21
CA GLN A 103 -8.58 -1.45 -15.19
C GLN A 103 -9.25 -1.36 -13.82
N TYR A 104 -9.78 -0.17 -13.52
CA TYR A 104 -10.21 0.16 -12.16
C TYR A 104 -11.47 -0.59 -11.72
N SER A 105 -12.37 -0.93 -12.64
CA SER A 105 -13.59 -1.69 -12.32
C SER A 105 -13.27 -3.10 -11.85
N GLU A 106 -12.33 -3.76 -12.52
CA GLU A 106 -11.85 -5.10 -12.18
C GLU A 106 -11.07 -5.08 -10.86
N ALA A 107 -10.19 -4.08 -10.67
CA ALA A 107 -9.46 -3.90 -9.41
C ALA A 107 -10.41 -3.68 -8.22
N ILE A 108 -11.46 -2.88 -8.40
CA ILE A 108 -12.49 -2.66 -7.37
C ILE A 108 -13.23 -3.95 -7.06
N SER A 109 -13.64 -4.72 -8.09
CA SER A 109 -14.36 -5.97 -7.88
C SER A 109 -13.56 -6.95 -7.01
N ILE A 110 -12.26 -7.09 -7.28
CA ILE A 110 -11.38 -7.95 -6.49
C ILE A 110 -11.16 -7.37 -5.08
N GLY A 111 -10.90 -6.06 -4.98
CA GLY A 111 -10.71 -5.39 -3.69
C GLY A 111 -11.94 -5.48 -2.78
N GLU A 112 -13.14 -5.26 -3.30
CA GLU A 112 -14.40 -5.35 -2.55
C GLU A 112 -14.64 -6.80 -2.06
N LYS A 113 -14.26 -7.82 -2.85
CA LYS A 113 -14.27 -9.22 -2.41
C LYS A 113 -13.30 -9.46 -1.25
N LEU A 114 -12.05 -9.03 -1.37
CA LEU A 114 -11.06 -9.15 -0.29
C LEU A 114 -11.51 -8.44 0.99
N TYR A 115 -12.17 -7.30 0.86
CA TYR A 115 -12.67 -6.53 1.99
C TYR A 115 -13.81 -7.23 2.75
N GLN A 116 -14.61 -8.08 2.10
CA GLN A 116 -15.66 -8.86 2.78
C GLN A 116 -15.08 -9.88 3.77
N PHE A 117 -13.87 -10.36 3.54
CA PHE A 117 -13.17 -11.35 4.36
C PHE A 117 -11.96 -10.75 5.08
N LEU A 118 -12.03 -9.47 5.46
CA LEU A 118 -10.90 -8.75 6.04
C LEU A 118 -10.54 -9.19 7.47
N GLU A 119 -11.50 -9.71 8.25
CA GLU A 119 -11.32 -10.08 9.66
C GLU A 119 -10.18 -11.11 9.92
N PRO A 120 -10.03 -12.20 9.13
CA PRO A 120 -8.94 -13.15 9.30
C PRO A 120 -7.56 -12.62 8.86
N PHE A 121 -7.46 -11.43 8.24
CA PHE A 121 -6.20 -10.95 7.68
C PHE A 121 -5.30 -10.34 8.75
N GLU A 122 -3.99 -10.44 8.53
CA GLU A 122 -3.01 -9.67 9.29
C GLU A 122 -3.26 -8.16 9.15
N GLU A 123 -3.07 -7.40 10.23
CA GLU A 123 -3.41 -5.98 10.29
C GLU A 123 -2.76 -5.15 9.15
N LYS A 124 -1.49 -5.42 8.84
CA LYS A 124 -0.77 -4.73 7.76
C LYS A 124 -1.38 -5.02 6.39
N PHE A 125 -1.74 -6.28 6.14
CA PHE A 125 -2.36 -6.69 4.89
C PHE A 125 -3.78 -6.12 4.76
N ALA A 126 -4.57 -6.17 5.84
CA ALA A 126 -5.89 -5.57 5.89
C ALA A 126 -5.86 -4.06 5.59
N GLN A 127 -4.88 -3.33 6.16
CA GLN A 127 -4.67 -1.92 5.86
C GLN A 127 -4.29 -1.68 4.39
N ALA A 128 -3.43 -2.53 3.82
CA ALA A 128 -3.03 -2.44 2.42
C ALA A 128 -4.21 -2.63 1.46
N VAL A 129 -5.08 -3.62 1.71
CA VAL A 129 -6.34 -3.84 0.97
C VAL A 129 -7.24 -2.60 1.07
N CYS A 130 -7.45 -2.08 2.27
CA CYS A 130 -8.30 -0.90 2.46
C CYS A 130 -7.75 0.34 1.76
N PHE A 131 -6.45 0.62 1.86
CA PHE A 131 -5.86 1.80 1.20
C PHE A 131 -5.90 1.68 -0.33
N LEU A 132 -5.69 0.48 -0.89
CA LEU A 132 -5.88 0.25 -2.32
C LEU A 132 -7.32 0.57 -2.75
N LEU A 133 -8.31 0.08 -2.01
CA LEU A 133 -9.72 0.38 -2.28
C LEU A 133 -10.04 1.88 -2.18
N VAL A 134 -9.49 2.57 -1.17
CA VAL A 134 -9.64 4.03 -1.03
C VAL A 134 -9.10 4.75 -2.26
N ASP A 135 -7.91 4.39 -2.76
CA ASP A 135 -7.36 4.96 -3.99
C ASP A 135 -8.24 4.67 -5.20
N LEU A 136 -8.71 3.43 -5.37
CA LEU A 136 -9.58 3.03 -6.46
C LEU A 136 -10.92 3.80 -6.45
N TYR A 137 -11.54 3.97 -5.28
CA TYR A 137 -12.75 4.77 -5.15
C TYR A 137 -12.51 6.23 -5.51
N LEU A 138 -11.39 6.82 -5.10
CA LEU A 138 -11.07 8.21 -5.49
C LEU A 138 -10.80 8.33 -6.99
N LEU A 139 -10.08 7.38 -7.60
CA LEU A 139 -9.81 7.36 -9.05
C LEU A 139 -11.08 7.18 -9.89
N THR A 140 -12.07 6.46 -9.37
CA THR A 140 -13.37 6.23 -10.04
C THR A 140 -14.47 7.20 -9.59
N PHE A 141 -14.08 8.27 -8.93
CA PHE A 141 -14.95 9.34 -8.47
C PHE A 141 -16.06 8.96 -7.45
N GLN A 142 -15.78 8.06 -6.51
CA GLN A 142 -16.68 7.56 -5.45
C GLN A 142 -16.24 8.00 -4.04
N PRO A 143 -16.25 9.30 -3.72
CA PRO A 143 -15.63 9.83 -2.49
C PRO A 143 -16.39 9.44 -1.21
N GLU A 144 -17.70 9.18 -1.28
CA GLU A 144 -18.50 8.76 -0.13
C GLU A 144 -18.10 7.36 0.34
N LYS A 145 -17.90 6.42 -0.59
CA LYS A 145 -17.39 5.07 -0.28
C LYS A 145 -15.99 5.14 0.33
N SER A 146 -15.12 5.98 -0.24
CA SER A 146 -13.78 6.26 0.29
C SER A 146 -13.84 6.76 1.74
N LEU A 147 -14.66 7.78 2.03
CA LEU A 147 -14.82 8.31 3.38
C LEU A 147 -15.39 7.29 4.37
N HIS A 148 -16.34 6.45 3.93
CA HIS A 148 -16.87 5.37 4.75
C HIS A 148 -15.77 4.39 5.16
N LEU A 149 -14.98 3.91 4.19
CA LEU A 149 -13.88 2.99 4.43
C LEU A 149 -12.79 3.60 5.32
N LEU A 150 -12.45 4.87 5.12
CA LEU A 150 -11.51 5.60 5.99
C LEU A 150 -12.00 5.68 7.44
N ALA A 151 -13.31 5.85 7.67
CA ALA A 151 -13.87 5.84 9.01
C ALA A 151 -13.81 4.44 9.67
N VAL A 152 -13.88 3.37 8.88
CA VAL A 152 -13.66 2.00 9.37
C VAL A 152 -12.18 1.80 9.74
N LEU A 153 -11.26 2.22 8.88
CA LEU A 153 -9.81 2.16 9.15
C LEU A 153 -9.42 2.87 10.45
N GLU A 154 -9.97 4.05 10.72
CA GLU A 154 -9.70 4.77 11.98
C GLU A 154 -10.15 3.99 13.22
N LYS A 155 -11.25 3.25 13.13
CA LYS A 155 -11.73 2.42 14.26
C LYS A 155 -10.82 1.22 14.48
N LEU A 156 -10.35 0.59 13.40
CA LEU A 156 -9.43 -0.55 13.47
C LEU A 156 -8.10 -0.17 14.10
N SER A 157 -7.52 0.98 13.73
CA SER A 157 -6.25 1.46 14.30
C SER A 157 -6.31 1.79 15.80
N VAL A 158 -7.50 2.12 16.34
CA VAL A 158 -7.68 2.43 17.77
C VAL A 158 -7.87 1.16 18.61
N GLN A 159 -8.50 0.12 18.07
CA GLN A 159 -8.77 -1.13 18.81
C GLN A 159 -7.52 -2.00 19.01
N GLY A 160 -6.53 -1.94 18.11
CA GLY A 160 -5.24 -2.62 18.27
C GLY A 160 -4.42 -2.16 19.49
N SER A 161 -4.74 -0.99 20.05
CA SER A 161 -4.04 -0.44 21.22
C SER A 161 -4.46 -1.07 22.56
N ASN A 162 -5.59 -1.79 22.62
CA ASN A 162 -6.19 -2.25 23.88
C ASN A 162 -6.02 -3.75 24.19
N LYS A 163 -5.41 -4.55 23.29
CA LYS A 163 -5.13 -5.98 23.54
C LYS A 163 -3.69 -6.21 24.02
N ASN A 164 -3.26 -5.53 25.09
CA ASN A 164 -2.12 -6.00 25.88
C ASN A 164 -2.65 -6.75 27.09
N GLY A 165 -2.72 -8.07 26.92
CA GLY A 165 -2.97 -9.03 27.97
C GLY A 165 -1.94 -8.89 29.09
N LYS A 166 -2.47 -8.88 30.32
CA LYS A 166 -1.73 -9.13 31.56
C LYS A 166 -0.96 -10.45 31.41
N GLY A 167 0.38 -10.39 31.43
CA GLY A 167 1.27 -11.55 31.47
C GLY A 167 2.66 -11.10 31.90
N GLU A 168 3.16 -11.68 32.98
CA GLU A 168 4.30 -11.25 33.80
C GLU A 168 5.69 -11.53 33.17
N ASN A 169 6.69 -10.72 33.59
CA ASN A 169 8.17 -10.90 33.63
C ASN A 169 8.82 -11.96 32.70
N ASN A 170 9.88 -11.69 31.93
CA ASN A 170 11.20 -11.19 32.36
C ASN A 170 12.12 -11.00 31.11
N SER A 171 13.15 -10.15 31.23
CA SER A 171 14.39 -10.06 30.41
C SER A 171 14.35 -9.67 28.91
N SER A 172 14.65 -8.38 28.61
CA SER A 172 15.47 -7.82 27.49
C SER A 172 15.00 -6.41 27.07
N ASN A 173 15.27 -5.41 27.91
CA ASN A 173 14.71 -4.04 27.83
C ASN A 173 15.16 -3.14 26.64
N LYS A 174 15.75 -3.69 25.58
CA LYS A 174 16.16 -2.89 24.39
C LYS A 174 15.35 -3.22 23.12
N GLU A 175 14.95 -4.47 22.92
CA GLU A 175 14.22 -4.90 21.73
C GLU A 175 12.71 -4.59 21.81
N GLY A 176 12.09 -4.79 22.98
CA GLY A 176 10.67 -4.47 23.19
C GLY A 176 10.35 -2.96 23.14
N ALA A 177 11.31 -2.10 23.47
CA ALA A 177 11.16 -0.65 23.34
C ALA A 177 11.19 -0.21 21.86
N ASN A 178 12.03 -0.86 21.05
CA ASN A 178 12.17 -0.57 19.62
C ASN A 178 10.93 -1.03 18.83
N GLN A 179 10.41 -2.22 19.12
CA GLN A 179 9.17 -2.72 18.51
C GLN A 179 7.94 -1.87 18.87
N LYS A 180 7.87 -1.38 20.12
CA LYS A 180 6.79 -0.48 20.55
C LYS A 180 6.86 0.89 19.88
N ALA A 181 8.07 1.41 19.65
CA ALA A 181 8.27 2.67 18.92
C ALA A 181 7.95 2.52 17.43
N GLU A 182 8.35 1.41 16.80
CA GLU A 182 8.04 1.09 15.42
C GLU A 182 6.53 0.94 15.19
N PHE A 183 5.84 0.23 16.08
CA PHE A 183 4.38 0.09 16.02
C PHE A 183 3.67 1.44 16.16
N ALA A 184 4.12 2.30 17.08
CA ALA A 184 3.58 3.65 17.23
C ALA A 184 3.81 4.51 15.96
N ALA A 185 4.98 4.40 15.34
CA ALA A 185 5.29 5.10 14.09
C ALA A 185 4.41 4.64 12.93
N VAL A 186 4.13 3.33 12.82
CA VAL A 186 3.21 2.78 11.81
C VAL A 186 1.79 3.31 11.99
N ILE A 187 1.29 3.36 13.23
CA ILE A 187 -0.04 3.93 13.53
C ILE A 187 -0.10 5.42 13.15
N GLU A 188 0.94 6.19 13.49
CA GLU A 188 1.00 7.61 13.16
C GLU A 188 1.07 7.86 11.65
N ALA A 189 1.85 7.05 10.92
CA ALA A 189 1.91 7.08 9.46
C ALA A 189 0.55 6.75 8.82
N ALA A 190 -0.13 5.70 9.29
CA ALA A 190 -1.46 5.33 8.83
C ALA A 190 -2.48 6.45 9.07
N LYS A 191 -2.44 7.07 10.26
CA LYS A 191 -3.30 8.21 10.62
C LYS A 191 -3.06 9.43 9.72
N SER A 192 -1.79 9.77 9.47
CA SER A 192 -1.41 10.82 8.53
C SER A 192 -1.99 10.53 7.14
N LYS A 193 -1.82 9.30 6.64
CA LYS A 193 -2.32 8.86 5.33
C LYS A 193 -3.86 8.97 5.24
N ILE A 194 -4.58 8.59 6.31
CA ILE A 194 -6.05 8.72 6.37
C ILE A 194 -6.49 10.19 6.23
N HIS A 195 -5.87 11.12 6.95
CA HIS A 195 -6.19 12.54 6.82
C HIS A 195 -5.95 13.07 5.39
N GLN A 196 -4.86 12.63 4.74
CA GLN A 196 -4.56 12.99 3.36
C GLN A 196 -5.65 12.51 2.38
N TYR A 197 -6.11 11.27 2.52
CA TYR A 197 -7.21 10.74 1.71
C TYR A 197 -8.54 11.45 1.95
N LYS A 198 -8.87 11.79 3.20
CA LYS A 198 -10.07 12.57 3.52
C LYS A 198 -10.04 13.95 2.83
N VAL A 199 -8.89 14.62 2.79
CA VAL A 199 -8.75 15.88 2.03
C VAL A 199 -9.04 15.66 0.54
N ARG A 200 -8.47 14.61 -0.09
CA ARG A 200 -8.73 14.27 -1.50
C ARG A 200 -10.23 14.05 -1.75
N ALA A 201 -10.90 13.27 -0.90
CA ALA A 201 -12.34 13.03 -0.98
C ALA A 201 -13.16 14.32 -0.86
N TYR A 202 -12.86 15.17 0.14
CA TYR A 202 -13.59 16.42 0.34
C TYR A 202 -13.36 17.44 -0.78
N ILE A 203 -12.17 17.48 -1.37
CA ILE A 203 -11.89 18.28 -2.56
C ILE A 203 -12.80 17.84 -3.71
N GLN A 204 -12.89 16.53 -3.96
CA GLN A 204 -13.68 15.97 -5.04
C GLN A 204 -15.18 16.23 -4.86
N MET A 205 -15.67 16.15 -3.61
CA MET A 205 -17.04 16.53 -3.23
C MET A 205 -17.28 18.04 -3.18
N LYS A 206 -16.25 18.87 -3.41
CA LYS A 206 -16.28 20.34 -3.28
C LYS A 206 -16.72 20.82 -1.88
N SER A 207 -16.50 20.00 -0.85
CA SER A 207 -16.87 20.31 0.53
C SER A 207 -15.82 21.20 1.22
N SER A 208 -15.85 22.49 0.91
CA SER A 208 -14.80 23.44 1.33
C SER A 208 -14.62 23.55 2.85
N LYS A 209 -15.71 23.48 3.63
CA LYS A 209 -15.64 23.58 5.10
C LYS A 209 -14.98 22.35 5.72
N ALA A 210 -15.37 21.16 5.27
CA ALA A 210 -14.78 19.90 5.74
C ALA A 210 -13.32 19.79 5.32
N CYS A 211 -13.02 20.08 4.04
CA CYS A 211 -11.66 20.08 3.52
C CYS A 211 -10.73 21.01 4.30
N LYS A 212 -11.17 22.25 4.62
CA LYS A 212 -10.36 23.21 5.40
C LYS A 212 -10.04 22.69 6.81
N ARG A 213 -11.00 22.02 7.45
CA ARG A 213 -10.79 21.41 8.77
C ARG A 213 -9.78 20.28 8.67
N GLU A 214 -9.96 19.41 7.68
CA GLU A 214 -9.14 18.23 7.49
C GLU A 214 -7.69 18.57 7.12
N ILE A 215 -7.46 19.63 6.34
CA ILE A 215 -6.11 20.13 6.05
C ILE A 215 -5.37 20.50 7.34
N LYS A 216 -6.06 21.02 8.38
CA LYS A 216 -5.40 21.28 9.66
C LYS A 216 -4.94 19.97 10.32
N SER A 217 -5.73 18.91 10.25
CA SER A 217 -5.36 17.58 10.75
C SER A 217 -4.14 17.02 10.02
N VAL A 218 -4.08 17.17 8.68
CA VAL A 218 -2.90 16.83 7.88
C VAL A 218 -1.67 17.61 8.33
N MET A 219 -1.77 18.94 8.49
CA MET A 219 -0.64 19.76 8.94
C MET A 219 -0.17 19.37 10.36
N ASN A 220 -1.07 18.94 11.23
CA ASN A 220 -0.72 18.53 12.60
C ASN A 220 -0.01 17.17 12.65
N THR A 221 -0.34 16.26 11.73
CA THR A 221 0.19 14.88 11.73
C THR A 221 1.39 14.70 10.81
N ALA A 222 1.48 15.47 9.72
CA ALA A 222 2.49 15.31 8.67
C ALA A 222 3.31 16.57 8.42
N GLY A 223 3.08 17.64 9.20
CA GLY A 223 3.82 18.90 9.09
C GLY A 223 3.83 19.48 7.68
N ASN A 224 4.99 20.02 7.28
CA ASN A 224 5.24 20.56 5.94
C ASN A 224 5.80 19.48 4.97
N SER A 225 5.38 18.23 5.10
CA SER A 225 5.72 17.20 4.10
C SER A 225 5.20 17.58 2.71
N ALA A 226 5.82 17.05 1.66
CA ALA A 226 5.41 17.33 0.28
C ALA A 226 3.91 17.02 0.03
N PRO A 227 3.35 15.88 0.49
CA PRO A 227 1.92 15.62 0.35
C PRO A 227 1.03 16.64 1.07
N SER A 228 1.38 17.07 2.29
CA SER A 228 0.64 18.09 3.05
C SER A 228 0.57 19.42 2.30
N LEU A 229 1.72 19.88 1.80
CA LEU A 229 1.83 21.13 1.06
C LEU A 229 1.10 21.06 -0.28
N PHE A 230 1.18 19.92 -0.97
CA PHE A 230 0.45 19.69 -2.22
C PHE A 230 -1.06 19.80 -2.00
N LEU A 231 -1.62 19.07 -1.02
CA LEU A 231 -3.05 19.11 -0.70
C LEU A 231 -3.52 20.51 -0.29
N LYS A 232 -2.73 21.21 0.53
CA LYS A 232 -3.03 22.58 0.95
C LYS A 232 -2.97 23.56 -0.23
N SER A 233 -2.00 23.40 -1.13
CA SER A 233 -1.89 24.23 -2.34
C SER A 233 -3.07 24.01 -3.28
N ASN A 234 -3.49 22.76 -3.48
CA ASN A 234 -4.64 22.40 -4.31
C ASN A 234 -5.93 23.04 -3.76
N PHE A 235 -6.15 22.96 -2.45
CA PHE A 235 -7.29 23.62 -1.82
C PHE A 235 -7.29 25.15 -1.99
N GLU A 236 -6.14 25.81 -1.87
CA GLU A 236 -6.05 27.26 -2.11
C GLU A 236 -6.28 27.61 -3.59
N TYR A 237 -5.81 26.77 -4.51
CA TYR A 237 -6.08 26.93 -5.94
C TYR A 237 -7.59 26.87 -6.23
N LEU A 238 -8.29 25.88 -5.68
CA LEU A 238 -9.75 25.73 -5.85
C LEU A 238 -10.56 26.89 -5.26
N ARG A 239 -9.97 27.67 -4.34
CA ARG A 239 -10.57 28.88 -3.77
C ARG A 239 -10.23 30.16 -4.55
N GLY A 240 -9.47 30.07 -5.63
CA GLY A 240 -9.01 31.22 -6.41
C GLY A 240 -7.76 31.91 -5.84
N ASN A 241 -7.14 31.36 -4.79
CA ASN A 241 -5.95 31.94 -4.17
C ASN A 241 -4.66 31.50 -4.88
N TYR A 242 -4.58 31.72 -6.20
CA TYR A 242 -3.53 31.16 -7.06
C TYR A 242 -2.11 31.49 -6.61
N ARG A 243 -1.85 32.75 -6.21
CA ARG A 243 -0.52 33.19 -5.75
C ARG A 243 -0.07 32.42 -4.51
N LYS A 244 -1.00 32.08 -3.62
CA LYS A 244 -0.73 31.31 -2.40
C LYS A 244 -0.50 29.85 -2.72
N ALA A 245 -1.30 29.28 -3.63
CA ALA A 245 -1.13 27.92 -4.11
C ALA A 245 0.28 27.69 -4.68
N VAL A 246 0.74 28.57 -5.58
CA VAL A 246 2.09 28.47 -6.19
C VAL A 246 3.20 28.57 -5.13
N LYS A 247 3.09 29.51 -4.19
CA LYS A 247 4.08 29.63 -3.09
C LYS A 247 4.19 28.35 -2.26
N LEU A 248 3.05 27.73 -1.94
CA LEU A 248 3.03 26.47 -1.19
C LEU A 248 3.62 25.31 -2.01
N LEU A 249 3.32 25.24 -3.30
CA LEU A 249 3.86 24.20 -4.18
C LEU A 249 5.39 24.33 -4.34
N ASN A 250 5.91 25.54 -4.47
CA ASN A 250 7.36 25.75 -4.55
C ASN A 250 8.08 25.43 -3.22
N SER A 251 7.35 25.36 -2.11
CA SER A 251 7.89 24.91 -0.82
C SER A 251 7.83 23.40 -0.63
N SER A 252 7.10 22.65 -1.47
CA SER A 252 7.16 21.19 -1.44
C SER A 252 8.37 20.69 -2.23
N ASN A 253 9.28 20.00 -1.56
CA ASN A 253 10.42 19.36 -2.21
C ASN A 253 9.91 18.13 -2.97
N ILE A 254 10.03 18.09 -4.30
CA ILE A 254 9.42 17.07 -5.19
C ILE A 254 10.19 15.72 -5.13
N ALA A 255 11.27 15.64 -4.35
CA ALA A 255 12.19 14.49 -4.34
C ALA A 255 11.60 13.19 -3.74
N GLU A 256 10.42 13.22 -3.14
CA GLU A 256 9.79 12.04 -2.56
C GLU A 256 8.39 11.83 -3.16
N ASN A 257 8.16 10.62 -3.67
CA ASN A 257 6.87 10.01 -4.05
C ASN A 257 6.51 10.02 -5.54
N VAL A 258 7.11 9.07 -6.26
CA VAL A 258 6.48 8.44 -7.42
C VAL A 258 6.57 6.92 -7.17
N PHE A 259 5.41 6.27 -6.98
CA PHE A 259 5.22 4.82 -6.79
C PHE A 259 5.63 4.18 -5.44
N THR A 260 4.96 4.56 -4.34
CA THR A 260 4.93 3.73 -3.11
C THR A 260 4.02 2.50 -3.22
N ALA A 261 3.11 2.44 -4.19
CA ALA A 261 2.21 1.30 -4.38
C ALA A 261 2.92 0.00 -4.84
N LEU A 262 4.10 0.11 -5.45
CA LEU A 262 4.92 -1.05 -5.85
C LEU A 262 5.87 -1.52 -4.73
N LEU A 263 6.08 -0.74 -3.67
CA LEU A 263 6.94 -1.12 -2.53
C LEU A 263 6.21 -2.00 -1.51
N ASP A 264 4.88 -1.86 -1.41
CA ASP A 264 4.06 -2.78 -0.60
C ASP A 264 4.00 -4.20 -1.21
N PHE A 265 4.47 -4.36 -2.46
CA PHE A 265 4.56 -5.64 -3.16
C PHE A 265 5.64 -6.58 -2.57
N CYS A 266 6.66 -6.01 -1.91
CA CYS A 266 7.81 -6.77 -1.43
C CYS A 266 7.67 -7.21 0.04
N LYS A 267 6.59 -6.85 0.73
CA LYS A 267 6.27 -7.48 2.02
C LYS A 267 5.41 -8.70 1.73
N PHE A 268 5.88 -9.85 2.23
CA PHE A 268 5.28 -11.19 2.24
C PHE A 268 5.74 -12.15 1.13
#